data_AF-A0A078GQP7-F1
#
_entry.id   AF-A0A078GQP7-F1
#
_cell.length_a   1.000
_cell.length_b   1.000
_cell.length_c   1.000
_cell.angle_alpha   90.00
_cell.angle_beta   90.00
_cell.angle_gamma   90.00
#
_symmetry.space_group_name_H-M   'P 1'
#
loop_
_entity.id
_entity.type
_entity.pdbx_description
1 polymer ?
#
loop_
_entity_poly.entity_id
_entity_poly.type
_entity_poly.pdbx_seq_one_letter_code
_entity_poly.pdbx_strand_id
1 'polypeptide(L)'
;MWEGPMTVPGMKIRNGCLVVMAGKMYMRDLQKSFVYNPKESTWETDEVLNSMEWENACVVDDVLYFYDYFGKELREYDPEHKCFGEW
;
A
#
# COMPACT_ATOMS: atom_id res chain seq x y z
N MET A 1 26.69 -6.21 5.54
CA MET A 1 26.58 -7.53 4.89
C MET A 1 25.28 -8.14 5.39
N TRP A 2 24.21 -8.00 4.62
CA TRP A 2 22.89 -8.53 4.99
C TRP A 2 22.76 -9.93 4.36
N GLU A 3 23.25 -10.95 5.05
CA GLU A 3 23.07 -12.34 4.63
C GLU A 3 22.32 -13.08 5.74
N GLY A 4 21.01 -12.81 5.83
CA GLY A 4 20.08 -13.73 6.48
C GLY A 4 19.68 -14.83 5.48
N PRO A 5 19.26 -16.01 5.96
CA PRO A 5 18.77 -17.07 5.07
C PRO A 5 17.63 -16.51 4.22
N MET A 6 17.78 -16.55 2.89
CA MET A 6 16.69 -16.25 1.95
C MET A 6 15.58 -17.27 2.20
N THR A 7 14.56 -16.87 2.94
CA THR A 7 13.30 -17.60 3.00
C THR A 7 12.70 -17.58 1.60
N VAL A 8 12.22 -18.73 1.13
CA VAL A 8 11.42 -18.79 -0.10
C VAL A 8 10.27 -17.79 0.10
N PRO A 9 10.11 -16.76 -0.75
CA PRO A 9 9.06 -15.80 -0.55
C PRO A 9 7.73 -16.54 -0.65
N GLY A 10 6.98 -16.62 0.45
CA GLY A 10 5.61 -17.13 0.43
C GLY A 10 4.68 -16.28 -0.46
N MET A 11 5.16 -15.12 -0.89
CA MET A 11 4.44 -14.15 -1.70
C MET A 11 5.27 -13.77 -2.93
N LYS A 12 4.74 -14.09 -4.12
CA LYS A 12 5.34 -13.70 -5.40
C LYS A 12 4.63 -12.45 -5.91
N ILE A 13 5.29 -11.31 -5.77
CA ILE A 13 4.78 -10.02 -6.25
C ILE A 13 5.10 -9.93 -7.75
N ARG A 14 4.08 -10.11 -8.58
CA ARG A 14 4.17 -9.86 -10.03
C ARG A 14 3.23 -8.69 -10.32
N ASN A 15 3.79 -7.54 -10.70
CA ASN A 15 3.07 -6.29 -10.98
C ASN A 15 2.32 -5.72 -9.76
N GLY A 16 3.00 -5.60 -8.62
CA GLY A 16 2.44 -4.92 -7.44
C GLY A 16 2.95 -3.49 -7.29
N CYS A 17 2.20 -2.66 -6.57
CA CYS A 17 2.66 -1.35 -6.11
C CYS A 17 3.13 -1.44 -4.66
N LEU A 18 4.16 -0.68 -4.31
CA LEU A 18 4.73 -0.65 -2.97
C LEU A 18 5.12 0.77 -2.61
N VAL A 19 4.64 1.23 -1.47
CA VAL A 19 4.91 2.57 -0.93
C VAL A 19 5.21 2.48 0.56
N VAL A 20 5.91 3.48 1.07
CA VAL A 20 6.15 3.62 2.51
C VAL A 20 5.51 4.94 2.93
N MET A 21 4.60 4.87 3.91
CA MET A 21 3.90 6.02 4.47
C MET A 21 3.52 5.73 5.92
N ALA A 22 3.45 6.76 6.75
CA ALA A 22 3.15 6.67 8.18
C ALA A 22 4.02 5.61 8.92
N GLY A 23 5.27 5.45 8.47
CA GLY A 23 6.22 4.48 9.04
C GLY A 23 5.90 3.01 8.79
N LYS A 24 4.94 2.69 7.92
CA LYS A 24 4.58 1.33 7.50
C LYS A 24 4.80 1.15 6.00
N MET A 25 4.96 -0.11 5.57
CA MET A 25 5.08 -0.45 4.15
C MET A 25 3.73 -0.94 3.64
N TYR A 26 3.15 -0.23 2.69
CA TYR A 26 1.90 -0.60 2.04
C TYR A 26 2.22 -1.22 0.70
N MET A 27 1.56 -2.31 0.40
CA MET A 27 1.70 -2.98 -0.87
C MET A 27 0.35 -3.39 -1.42
N ARG A 28 0.25 -3.41 -2.74
CA ARG A 28 -0.90 -3.99 -3.43
C ARG A 28 -0.42 -5.02 -4.43
N ASP A 29 -1.01 -6.21 -4.37
CA ASP A 29 -0.93 -7.18 -5.44
C ASP A 29 -2.07 -6.96 -6.45
N LEU A 30 -2.34 -7.90 -7.35
CA LEU A 30 -3.38 -7.73 -8.37
C LEU A 30 -4.81 -7.58 -7.79
N GLN A 31 -5.04 -7.95 -6.53
CA GLN A 31 -6.38 -8.04 -5.93
C GLN A 31 -6.48 -7.40 -4.55
N LYS A 32 -5.40 -7.39 -3.78
CA LYS A 32 -5.41 -7.06 -2.37
C LYS A 32 -4.33 -6.07 -1.97
N SER A 33 -4.67 -5.25 -0.98
CA SER A 33 -3.75 -4.35 -0.30
C SER A 33 -3.35 -4.92 1.06
N PHE A 34 -2.05 -4.86 1.36
CA PHE A 34 -1.47 -5.31 2.62
C PHE A 34 -0.62 -4.21 3.22
N VAL A 35 -0.57 -4.18 4.55
CA VAL A 35 0.25 -3.25 5.31
C VAL A 35 1.19 -4.06 6.18
N TYR A 36 2.48 -3.76 6.09
CA TYR A 36 3.51 -4.34 6.94
C TYR A 36 3.90 -3.35 8.03
N ASN A 37 3.75 -3.78 9.28
CA ASN A 37 4.26 -3.06 10.45
C ASN A 37 5.68 -3.56 10.77
N PRO A 38 6.74 -2.76 10.51
CA PRO A 38 8.10 -3.20 10.75
C PRO A 38 8.44 -3.37 12.23
N LYS A 39 7.74 -2.69 13.14
CA LYS A 39 7.98 -2.80 14.59
C LYS A 39 7.50 -4.14 15.14
N GLU A 40 6.38 -4.62 14.64
CA GLU A 40 5.74 -5.87 15.08
C GLU A 40 6.10 -7.06 14.16
N SER A 41 6.71 -6.80 13.00
CA SER A 41 7.00 -7.81 11.97
C SER A 41 5.74 -8.55 11.50
N THR A 42 4.61 -7.84 11.44
CA THR A 42 3.29 -8.38 11.10
C THR A 42 2.77 -7.78 9.79
N TRP A 43 1.93 -8.56 9.10
CA TRP A 43 1.16 -8.14 7.93
C TRP A 43 -0.32 -8.04 8.31
N GLU A 44 -0.98 -6.97 7.89
CA GLU A 44 -2.41 -6.72 8.07
C GLU A 44 -3.06 -6.28 6.75
N THR A 45 -4.39 -6.32 6.68
CA THR A 45 -5.16 -5.77 5.55
C THR A 45 -5.73 -4.43 5.96
N ASP A 46 -5.69 -3.44 5.06
CA ASP A 46 -6.46 -2.21 5.22
C ASP A 46 -7.71 -2.26 4.34
N GLU A 47 -8.86 -2.56 4.92
CA GLU A 47 -10.11 -2.79 4.17
C GLU A 47 -10.54 -1.58 3.33
N VAL A 48 -10.24 -0.35 3.78
CA VAL A 48 -10.61 0.87 3.05
C VAL A 48 -9.71 1.03 1.84
N LEU A 49 -8.39 0.96 2.02
CA LEU A 49 -7.46 1.02 0.89
C LEU A 49 -7.67 -0.16 -0.07
N ASN A 50 -7.99 -1.34 0.46
CA ASN A 50 -8.26 -2.56 -0.29
C ASN A 50 -9.53 -2.47 -1.17
N SER A 51 -10.40 -1.49 -0.93
CA SER A 51 -11.59 -1.25 -1.77
C SER A 51 -11.27 -0.59 -3.12
N MET A 52 -10.04 -0.10 -3.31
CA MET A 52 -9.61 0.61 -4.52
C MET A 52 -8.45 -0.08 -5.23
N GLU A 53 -8.45 0.00 -6.56
CA GLU A 53 -7.30 -0.38 -7.38
C GLU A 53 -6.33 0.79 -7.48
N TRP A 54 -5.35 0.84 -6.58
CA TRP A 54 -4.30 1.86 -6.60
C TRP A 54 -3.04 1.36 -7.31
N GLU A 55 -2.61 2.10 -8.33
CA GLU A 55 -1.40 1.82 -9.12
C GLU A 55 -0.71 3.12 -9.52
N ASN A 56 0.60 3.03 -9.84
CA ASN A 56 1.43 4.20 -10.17
C ASN A 56 1.31 5.32 -9.12
N ALA A 57 1.20 4.92 -7.85
CA ALA A 57 0.92 5.80 -6.73
C ALA A 57 2.19 6.51 -6.24
N CYS A 58 2.01 7.65 -5.59
CA CYS A 58 3.07 8.36 -4.86
C CYS A 58 2.60 8.74 -3.46
N VAL A 59 3.55 8.99 -2.57
CA VAL A 59 3.29 9.44 -1.20
C VAL A 59 3.82 10.85 -1.05
N VAL A 60 3.01 11.75 -0.50
CA VAL A 60 3.37 13.13 -0.15
C VAL A 60 2.85 13.36 1.26
N ASP A 61 3.73 13.77 2.18
CA ASP A 61 3.40 14.04 3.59
C ASP A 61 2.55 12.94 4.25
N ASP A 62 3.00 11.68 4.08
CA ASP A 62 2.33 10.46 4.58
C ASP A 62 0.92 10.18 4.01
N VAL A 63 0.48 10.91 2.98
CA VAL A 63 -0.77 10.68 2.24
C VAL A 63 -0.48 9.99 0.91
N LEU A 64 -1.28 8.99 0.56
CA LEU A 64 -1.17 8.25 -0.70
C LEU A 64 -1.98 8.93 -1.80
N TYR A 65 -1.35 9.23 -2.93
CA TYR A 65 -1.99 9.76 -4.12
C TYR A 65 -1.90 8.76 -5.28
N PHE A 66 -3.01 8.53 -5.98
CA PHE A 66 -3.04 7.71 -7.19
C PHE A 66 -4.17 8.14 -8.11
N TYR A 67 -4.02 7.86 -9.41
CA TYR A 67 -5.07 8.12 -10.38
C TYR A 67 -6.03 6.92 -10.46
N ASP A 68 -7.29 7.14 -10.12
CA ASP A 68 -8.36 6.15 -10.27
C ASP A 68 -8.81 6.12 -11.72
N TYR A 69 -8.46 5.06 -12.45
CA TYR A 69 -8.80 4.91 -13.87
C TYR A 69 -10.30 4.77 -14.12
N PHE A 70 -11.06 4.22 -13.17
CA PHE A 70 -12.51 4.04 -13.30
C PHE A 70 -13.25 5.35 -13.01
N GLY A 71 -12.89 6.01 -11.91
CA GLY A 71 -13.41 7.32 -11.52
C GLY A 71 -12.90 8.48 -12.39
N LYS A 72 -11.78 8.29 -13.09
CA LYS A 72 -11.05 9.30 -13.89
C LYS A 72 -10.67 10.52 -13.06
N GLU A 73 -10.25 10.30 -11.83
CA GLU A 73 -9.89 11.36 -10.89
C GLU A 73 -8.67 11.00 -10.06
N LEU A 74 -8.02 12.02 -9.52
CA LEU A 74 -6.95 11.83 -8.54
C LEU A 74 -7.60 11.52 -7.19
N ARG A 75 -7.22 10.39 -6.62
CA ARG A 75 -7.59 9.98 -5.26
C ARG A 75 -6.46 10.29 -4.32
N GLU A 76 -6.83 10.72 -3.12
CA GLU A 76 -5.95 10.76 -1.97
C GLU A 76 -6.48 9.83 -0.88
N TYR A 77 -5.58 9.14 -0.18
CA TYR A 77 -5.90 8.26 0.92
C TYR A 77 -5.05 8.61 2.14
N ASP A 78 -5.73 8.87 3.24
CA ASP A 78 -5.16 9.15 4.55
C ASP A 78 -5.05 7.84 5.35
N PRO A 79 -3.83 7.33 5.63
CA PRO A 79 -3.65 6.12 6.42
C PRO A 79 -3.95 6.27 7.91
N GLU A 80 -3.90 7.48 8.46
CA GLU A 80 -4.17 7.73 9.88
C GLU A 80 -5.68 7.61 10.15
N HIS A 81 -6.49 8.23 9.29
CA HIS A 81 -7.94 8.22 9.40
C HIS A 81 -8.61 7.07 8.64
N LYS A 82 -7.85 6.35 7.80
CA LYS A 82 -8.33 5.28 6.91
C LYS A 82 -9.51 5.73 6.07
N CYS A 83 -9.36 6.85 5.38
CA CYS A 83 -10.39 7.40 4.50
C CYS A 83 -9.78 7.94 3.21
N PHE A 84 -10.63 8.08 2.20
CA PHE A 84 -10.30 8.83 1.00
C PHE A 84 -10.71 10.29 1.18
N GLY A 85 -9.94 11.21 0.58
CA GLY A 85 -10.29 12.63 0.58
C GLY A 85 -11.57 12.91 -0.22
N GLU A 86 -12.29 13.95 0.18
CA GLU A 86 -13.40 14.55 -0.57
C GLU A 86 -12.93 15.87 -1.16
N TRP A 87 -13.08 16.05 -2.48
CA TRP A 87 -12.77 17.30 -3.19
C TRP A 87 -13.97 18.24 -3.21
#